data_AF-A8MBU7-F1
#
_entry.id   AF-A8MBU7-F1
#
_cell.length_a   1.000
_cell.length_b   1.000
_cell.length_c   1.000
_cell.angle_alpha   90.00
_cell.angle_beta   90.00
_cell.angle_gamma   90.00
#
_symmetry.space_group_name_H-M   'P 1'
#
loop_
_entity.id
_entity.type
_entity.pdbx_description
1 polymer ?
#
loop_
_entity_poly.entity_id
_entity_poly.type
_entity_poly.pdbx_seq_one_letter_code
_entity_poly.pdbx_strand_id
1 'polypeptide(L)'
;MRIIGFSWEYPRIGSPLTDLQYLVASVSSALKALGHEVVIITQGGGQTPDFDGIKVINFDLPIKDYPNVVSYGLSSSVQVIANMRYRVNGEFNKVICFEWGGCVMGLLAKVTQPCCLNADVNCIALSTEYERGDPDGNIISSSIASIEGWVFRQCDRVYGLKQRTVDYFKNRFNINADYVPTIDELARVVVK
;
A
#
# COMPACT_ATOMS: atom_id res chain seq x y z
N MET A 1 7.03 -3.56 -18.07
CA MET A 1 5.74 -3.87 -17.40
C MET A 1 5.17 -2.60 -16.81
N ARG A 2 3.84 -2.52 -16.70
CA ARG A 2 3.13 -1.43 -16.04
C ARG A 2 2.76 -1.88 -14.63
N ILE A 3 3.16 -1.11 -13.63
CA ILE A 3 3.00 -1.42 -12.21
C ILE A 3 2.16 -0.33 -11.58
N ILE A 4 1.16 -0.74 -10.80
CA ILE A 4 0.39 0.16 -9.97
C ILE A 4 0.70 -0.09 -8.50
N GLY A 5 1.02 0.98 -7.80
CA GLY A 5 1.33 1.00 -6.38
C GLY A 5 0.21 1.63 -5.57
N PHE A 6 -0.09 1.09 -4.38
CA PHE A 6 -1.01 1.70 -3.44
C PHE A 6 -0.35 1.92 -2.09
N SER A 7 -0.40 3.15 -1.59
CA SER A 7 0.10 3.53 -0.27
C SER A 7 -0.83 4.54 0.39
N TRP A 8 -0.83 4.61 1.71
CA TRP A 8 -1.48 5.73 2.42
C TRP A 8 -0.63 7.00 2.37
N GLU A 9 0.69 6.84 2.28
CA GLU A 9 1.64 7.93 2.33
C GLU A 9 2.57 7.93 1.11
N TYR A 10 2.94 9.13 0.70
CA TYR A 10 3.99 9.40 -0.28
C TYR A 10 4.72 10.68 0.14
N PRO A 11 6.04 10.84 -0.14
CA PRO A 11 6.77 12.01 0.32
C PRO A 11 6.09 13.33 -0.09
N ARG A 12 6.20 14.34 0.77
CA ARG A 12 5.60 15.67 0.57
C ARG A 12 6.65 16.77 0.65
N ILE A 13 6.48 17.82 -0.15
CA ILE A 13 7.37 18.98 -0.13
C ILE A 13 7.28 19.67 1.25
N GLY A 14 8.43 19.92 1.88
CA GLY A 14 8.51 20.67 3.14
C GLY A 14 8.06 19.91 4.39
N SER A 15 7.86 18.60 4.32
CA SER A 15 7.54 17.75 5.48
C SER A 15 8.68 16.75 5.75
N PRO A 16 8.95 16.40 7.03
CA PRO A 16 9.85 15.30 7.36
C PRO A 16 9.37 13.99 6.72
N LEU A 17 10.30 13.20 6.22
CA LEU A 17 10.02 11.92 5.58
C LEU A 17 9.71 10.85 6.63
N THR A 18 8.59 10.17 6.51
CA THR A 18 8.29 8.97 7.32
C THR A 18 8.97 7.74 6.74
N ASP A 19 9.13 6.69 7.55
CA ASP A 19 9.69 5.42 7.08
C ASP A 19 8.90 4.81 5.91
N LEU A 20 7.56 4.94 5.94
CA LEU A 20 6.68 4.48 4.86
C LEU A 20 6.91 5.30 3.59
N GLN A 21 6.99 6.62 3.69
CA GLN A 21 7.26 7.48 2.53
C GLN A 21 8.62 7.18 1.91
N TYR A 22 9.65 6.94 2.73
CA TYR A 22 10.96 6.52 2.26
C TYR A 22 10.87 5.19 1.51
N LEU A 23 10.25 4.18 2.11
CA LEU A 23 10.09 2.86 1.49
C LEU A 23 9.38 2.95 0.13
N VAL A 24 8.24 3.63 0.07
CA VAL A 24 7.44 3.74 -1.16
C VAL A 24 8.26 4.42 -2.26
N ALA A 25 8.95 5.52 -1.94
CA ALA A 25 9.78 6.23 -2.90
C ALA A 25 10.96 5.37 -3.39
N SER A 26 11.69 4.71 -2.48
CA SER A 26 12.85 3.90 -2.83
C SER A 26 12.50 2.68 -3.67
N VAL A 27 11.44 1.94 -3.33
CA VAL A 27 10.98 0.80 -4.12
C VAL A 27 10.50 1.26 -5.50
N SER A 28 9.73 2.35 -5.56
CA SER A 28 9.22 2.89 -6.83
C SER A 28 10.35 3.33 -7.76
N SER A 29 11.38 4.00 -7.21
CA SER A 29 12.57 4.40 -7.96
C SER A 29 13.38 3.20 -8.44
N ALA A 30 13.57 2.17 -7.60
CA ALA A 30 14.24 0.94 -7.99
C ALA A 30 13.50 0.20 -9.12
N LEU A 31 12.17 0.09 -9.05
CA LEU A 31 11.34 -0.50 -10.11
C LEU A 31 11.44 0.29 -11.42
N LYS A 32 11.48 1.62 -11.35
CA LYS A 32 11.68 2.49 -12.50
C LYS A 32 13.07 2.28 -13.13
N ALA A 33 14.11 2.18 -12.31
CA ALA A 33 15.48 1.88 -12.76
C ALA A 33 15.59 0.50 -13.43
N LEU A 34 14.73 -0.46 -13.07
CA LEU A 34 14.58 -1.75 -13.75
C LEU A 34 13.78 -1.68 -15.06
N GLY A 35 13.40 -0.48 -15.52
CA GLY A 35 12.73 -0.25 -16.80
C GLY A 35 11.21 -0.43 -16.76
N HIS A 36 10.58 -0.31 -15.59
CA HIS A 36 9.12 -0.41 -15.45
C HIS A 36 8.42 0.96 -15.52
N GLU A 37 7.17 0.97 -15.98
CA GLU A 37 6.27 2.12 -15.81
C GLU A 37 5.60 1.97 -14.44
N VAL A 38 5.79 2.95 -13.56
CA VAL A 38 5.30 2.90 -12.17
C VAL A 38 4.32 4.04 -11.94
N VAL A 39 3.12 3.70 -11.47
CA VAL A 39 2.09 4.64 -11.04
C VAL A 39 1.79 4.41 -9.58
N ILE A 40 1.94 5.41 -8.72
CA ILE A 40 1.62 5.31 -7.29
C ILE A 40 0.34 6.08 -6.98
N ILE A 41 -0.59 5.41 -6.30
CA ILE A 41 -1.82 5.98 -5.78
C ILE A 41 -1.68 6.18 -4.28
N THR A 42 -1.97 7.40 -3.84
CA THR A 42 -1.87 7.80 -2.44
C THR A 42 -3.03 8.70 -2.04
N GLN A 43 -3.30 8.77 -0.73
CA GLN A 43 -4.28 9.70 -0.18
C GLN A 43 -3.79 11.16 -0.33
N GLY A 44 -4.72 12.04 -0.70
CA GLY A 44 -4.49 13.47 -0.89
C GLY A 44 -4.38 14.29 0.40
N GLY A 45 -3.88 15.53 0.28
CA GLY A 45 -3.64 16.45 1.40
C GLY A 45 -2.38 17.33 1.31
N GLY A 46 -1.67 17.37 0.17
CA GLY A 46 -0.49 18.22 -0.01
C GLY A 46 0.18 18.07 -1.39
N GLN A 47 1.14 18.94 -1.70
CA GLN A 47 1.94 18.82 -2.93
C GLN A 47 2.96 17.69 -2.79
N THR A 48 2.79 16.63 -3.58
CA THR A 48 3.77 15.55 -3.74
C THR A 48 4.83 15.96 -4.76
N PRO A 49 6.13 15.78 -4.46
CA PRO A 49 7.18 15.98 -5.45
C PRO A 49 6.99 15.04 -6.64
N ASP A 50 7.32 15.51 -7.84
CA ASP A 50 7.56 14.64 -8.97
C ASP A 50 8.96 14.03 -8.79
N PHE A 51 9.02 12.76 -8.38
CA PHE A 51 10.27 12.02 -8.27
C PHE A 51 10.50 11.22 -9.55
N ASP A 52 11.64 11.42 -10.18
CA ASP A 52 12.27 10.46 -11.11
C ASP A 52 11.35 9.91 -12.23
N GLY A 53 10.36 10.69 -12.67
CA GLY A 53 9.39 10.27 -13.70
C GLY A 53 8.44 9.14 -13.26
N ILE A 54 8.20 9.01 -11.95
CA ILE A 54 7.16 8.17 -11.35
C ILE A 54 5.86 8.95 -11.33
N LYS A 55 4.79 8.40 -11.92
CA LYS A 55 3.49 9.08 -11.94
C LYS A 55 2.78 8.90 -10.59
N VAL A 56 2.69 9.97 -9.81
CA VAL A 56 1.94 9.98 -8.54
C VAL A 56 0.54 10.56 -8.77
N ILE A 57 -0.49 9.84 -8.34
CA ILE A 57 -1.88 10.29 -8.46
C ILE A 57 -2.47 10.45 -7.07
N ASN A 58 -2.70 11.71 -6.70
CA ASN A 58 -3.38 12.09 -5.47
C ASN A 58 -4.90 12.11 -5.71
N PHE A 59 -5.64 11.49 -4.80
CA PHE A 59 -7.10 11.60 -4.76
C PHE A 59 -7.52 12.49 -3.60
N ASP A 60 -7.62 13.79 -3.88
CA ASP A 60 -8.29 14.76 -3.02
C ASP A 60 -9.79 14.70 -3.31
N LEU A 61 -10.60 14.03 -2.48
CA LEU A 61 -12.05 14.12 -2.60
C LEU A 61 -12.59 15.03 -1.48
N PRO A 62 -13.31 16.11 -1.82
CA PRO A 62 -13.95 16.94 -0.81
C PRO A 62 -15.07 16.14 -0.14
N ILE A 63 -14.97 15.99 1.19
CA ILE A 63 -16.03 15.38 1.99
C ILE A 63 -17.13 16.42 2.17
N LYS A 64 -18.34 16.11 1.70
CA LYS A 64 -19.52 16.92 1.96
C LYS A 64 -20.27 16.32 3.14
N ASP A 65 -20.12 16.94 4.31
CA ASP A 65 -20.80 16.56 5.55
C ASP A 65 -22.33 16.63 5.40
N TYR A 66 -23.04 15.57 5.79
CA TYR A 66 -24.46 15.61 6.15
C TYR A 66 -24.74 14.78 7.42
N PRO A 67 -25.73 15.19 8.25
CA PRO A 67 -25.78 14.81 9.66
C PRO A 67 -26.61 13.54 9.86
N ASN A 68 -25.93 12.46 10.22
CA ASN A 68 -26.27 11.44 11.22
C ASN A 68 -25.55 10.12 10.87
N VAL A 69 -24.35 9.95 11.45
CA VAL A 69 -23.56 8.68 11.58
C VAL A 69 -22.86 8.25 10.26
N VAL A 70 -21.55 7.99 10.09
CA VAL A 70 -20.41 7.52 10.91
C VAL A 70 -19.11 8.18 10.40
N SER A 71 -18.16 8.45 11.31
CA SER A 71 -16.78 8.85 10.98
C SER A 71 -15.95 7.69 10.42
N TYR A 72 -15.60 7.77 9.13
CA TYR A 72 -14.38 7.20 8.54
C TYR A 72 -13.82 8.27 7.58
N GLY A 73 -13.18 9.30 8.12
CA GLY A 73 -12.49 10.33 7.30
C GLY A 73 -11.24 9.72 6.63
N LEU A 74 -10.85 10.04 5.39
CA LEU A 74 -11.30 11.07 4.45
C LEU A 74 -11.41 10.47 3.03
N SER A 75 -12.63 10.40 2.49
CA SER A 75 -13.08 9.57 1.35
C SER A 75 -13.09 8.07 1.65
N SER A 76 -14.16 7.37 1.28
CA SER A 76 -14.13 5.90 1.38
C SER A 76 -13.15 5.34 0.35
N SER A 77 -12.42 4.29 0.72
CA SER A 77 -11.52 3.57 -0.20
C SER A 77 -12.20 3.26 -1.54
N VAL A 78 -13.50 2.95 -1.52
CA VAL A 78 -14.32 2.68 -2.70
C VAL A 78 -14.43 3.90 -3.62
N GLN A 79 -14.59 5.11 -3.07
CA GLN A 79 -14.66 6.33 -3.87
C GLN A 79 -13.32 6.65 -4.54
N VAL A 80 -12.20 6.47 -3.83
CA VAL A 80 -10.86 6.66 -4.40
C VAL A 80 -10.65 5.69 -5.56
N ILE A 81 -10.94 4.41 -5.35
CA ILE A 81 -10.84 3.40 -6.40
C ILE A 81 -11.81 3.70 -7.55
N ALA A 82 -13.06 4.06 -7.30
CA ALA A 82 -14.01 4.41 -8.37
C ALA A 82 -13.53 5.60 -9.22
N ASN A 83 -12.80 6.55 -8.65
CA ASN A 83 -12.21 7.68 -9.38
C ASN A 83 -10.93 7.31 -10.13
N MET A 84 -10.21 6.28 -9.66
CA MET A 84 -8.98 5.80 -10.29
C MET A 84 -9.16 5.46 -11.77
N ARG A 85 -10.29 4.83 -12.14
CA ARG A 85 -10.57 4.44 -13.53
C ARG A 85 -10.58 5.60 -14.53
N TYR A 86 -10.76 6.84 -14.05
CA TYR A 86 -10.77 8.03 -14.90
C TYR A 86 -9.41 8.72 -14.99
N ARG A 87 -8.48 8.41 -14.09
CA ARG A 87 -7.13 9.01 -14.02
C ARG A 87 -6.02 8.06 -14.47
N VAL A 88 -6.35 6.77 -14.52
CA VAL A 88 -5.44 5.68 -14.83
C VAL A 88 -5.99 4.90 -16.01
N ASN A 89 -5.28 4.93 -17.14
CA ASN A 89 -5.67 4.25 -18.37
C ASN A 89 -4.85 2.97 -18.58
N GLY A 90 -5.49 1.98 -19.19
CA GLY A 90 -4.90 0.71 -19.61
C GLY A 90 -4.73 -0.32 -18.49
N GLU A 91 -4.24 -1.49 -18.86
CA GLU A 91 -4.02 -2.62 -17.94
C GLU A 91 -2.69 -2.50 -17.20
N PHE A 92 -2.63 -3.05 -15.98
CA PHE A 92 -1.41 -3.19 -15.18
C PHE A 92 -1.05 -4.66 -14.99
N ASN A 93 0.25 -4.95 -15.08
CA ASN A 93 0.76 -6.31 -14.99
C ASN A 93 0.98 -6.76 -13.54
N LYS A 94 1.20 -5.82 -12.61
CA LYS A 94 1.45 -6.10 -11.20
C LYS A 94 0.84 -5.01 -10.32
N VAL A 95 0.29 -5.44 -9.18
CA VAL A 95 -0.15 -4.57 -8.09
C VAL A 95 0.83 -4.70 -6.94
N ILE A 96 1.40 -3.58 -6.52
CA ILE A 96 2.26 -3.50 -5.34
C ILE A 96 1.56 -2.62 -4.31
N CYS A 97 1.55 -3.05 -3.06
CA CYS A 97 0.87 -2.34 -2.00
C CYS A 97 1.81 -2.19 -0.81
N PHE A 98 1.70 -1.05 -0.12
CA PHE A 98 2.55 -0.71 1.00
C PHE A 98 1.70 -0.58 2.26
N GLU A 99 2.06 -1.37 3.28
CA GLU A 99 1.35 -1.50 4.55
C GLU A 99 -0.12 -1.91 4.41
N TRP A 100 -0.75 -2.25 5.54
CA TRP A 100 -2.14 -2.72 5.55
C TRP A 100 -3.10 -1.74 4.85
N GLY A 101 -2.91 -0.42 5.02
CA GLY A 101 -3.73 0.59 4.37
C GLY A 101 -3.64 0.57 2.84
N GLY A 102 -2.43 0.47 2.29
CA GLY A 102 -2.22 0.34 0.84
C GLY A 102 -2.73 -1.00 0.30
N CYS A 103 -2.59 -2.08 1.07
CA CYS A 103 -3.01 -3.42 0.66
C CYS A 103 -4.54 -3.55 0.64
N VAL A 104 -5.28 -2.90 1.55
CA VAL A 104 -6.74 -2.75 1.45
C VAL A 104 -7.13 -2.10 0.13
N MET A 105 -6.45 -1.01 -0.24
CA MET A 105 -6.74 -0.27 -1.47
C MET A 105 -6.49 -1.11 -2.72
N GLY A 106 -5.37 -1.82 -2.79
CA GLY A 106 -5.05 -2.68 -3.94
C GLY A 106 -6.00 -3.86 -4.09
N LEU A 107 -6.39 -4.51 -2.99
CA LEU A 107 -7.39 -5.57 -3.00
C LEU A 107 -8.75 -5.06 -3.49
N LEU A 108 -9.17 -3.89 -3.00
CA LEU A 108 -10.40 -3.26 -3.43
C LEU A 108 -10.37 -2.89 -4.92
N ALA A 109 -9.22 -2.40 -5.40
CA ALA A 109 -8.98 -2.10 -6.81
C ALA A 109 -9.11 -3.35 -7.69
N LYS A 110 -8.49 -4.46 -7.29
CA LYS A 110 -8.58 -5.76 -7.98
C LYS A 110 -10.02 -6.25 -8.10
N VAL A 111 -10.80 -6.16 -7.03
CA VAL A 111 -12.21 -6.61 -7.01
C VAL A 111 -13.12 -5.71 -7.86
N THR A 112 -12.92 -4.40 -7.83
CA THR A 112 -13.84 -3.44 -8.47
C THR A 112 -13.44 -3.05 -9.89
N GLN A 113 -12.20 -3.32 -10.31
CA GLN A 113 -11.69 -3.03 -11.65
C GLN A 113 -10.94 -4.22 -12.26
N PRO A 114 -11.59 -5.41 -12.35
CA PRO A 114 -10.92 -6.62 -12.83
C PRO A 114 -10.45 -6.51 -14.29
N CYS A 115 -11.08 -5.65 -15.10
CA CYS A 115 -10.66 -5.41 -16.48
C CYS A 115 -9.31 -4.68 -16.60
N CYS A 116 -8.89 -3.92 -15.58
CA CYS A 116 -7.64 -3.16 -15.60
C CYS A 116 -6.57 -3.77 -14.68
N LEU A 117 -7.00 -4.55 -13.68
CA LEU A 117 -6.19 -5.06 -12.57
C LEU A 117 -6.38 -6.55 -12.33
N ASN A 118 -6.18 -7.37 -13.37
CA ASN A 118 -6.14 -8.82 -13.25
C ASN A 118 -4.72 -9.31 -12.91
N ALA A 119 -4.16 -8.83 -11.81
CA ALA A 119 -2.76 -9.10 -11.43
C ALA A 119 -2.65 -9.59 -9.98
N ASP A 120 -1.51 -10.19 -9.66
CA ASP A 120 -1.14 -10.51 -8.27
C ASP A 120 -1.02 -9.23 -7.44
N VAL A 121 -1.55 -9.27 -6.22
CA VAL A 121 -1.45 -8.23 -5.20
C VAL A 121 -0.31 -8.61 -4.26
N ASN A 122 0.81 -7.92 -4.42
CA ASN A 122 1.99 -8.08 -3.58
C ASN A 122 2.01 -6.99 -2.51
N CYS A 123 2.03 -7.39 -1.25
CA CYS A 123 2.04 -6.46 -0.13
C CYS A 123 3.44 -6.37 0.51
N ILE A 124 3.89 -5.17 0.83
CA ILE A 124 5.16 -4.90 1.48
C ILE A 124 4.86 -4.21 2.81
N ALA A 125 5.41 -4.72 3.91
CA ALA A 125 5.23 -4.16 5.24
C ALA A 125 6.59 -3.90 5.94
N LEU A 126 6.68 -2.76 6.61
CA LEU A 126 7.79 -2.34 7.45
C LEU A 126 7.72 -2.96 8.84
N SER A 127 6.51 -3.15 9.36
CA SER A 127 6.26 -3.68 10.70
C SER A 127 4.82 -4.16 10.84
N THR A 128 4.56 -4.91 11.91
CA THR A 128 3.20 -5.27 12.34
C THR A 128 2.80 -4.51 13.60
N GLU A 129 1.51 -4.44 13.90
CA GLU A 129 0.99 -3.92 15.17
C GLU A 129 1.55 -4.69 16.38
N TYR A 130 1.91 -5.96 16.24
CA TYR A 130 2.61 -6.73 17.28
C TYR A 130 4.05 -6.25 17.57
N GLU A 131 4.63 -5.44 16.69
CA GLU A 131 5.94 -4.81 16.92
C GLU A 131 5.83 -3.43 17.55
N ARG A 132 4.78 -2.69 17.22
CA ARG A 132 4.64 -1.26 17.55
C ARG A 132 3.62 -0.97 18.66
N GLY A 133 2.66 -1.86 18.86
CA GLY A 133 1.59 -1.71 19.84
C GLY A 133 1.51 -2.89 20.80
N ASP A 134 0.35 -3.04 21.42
CA ASP A 134 0.04 -4.12 22.36
C ASP A 134 -1.29 -4.81 21.98
N PRO A 135 -1.30 -5.68 20.96
CA PRO A 135 -2.54 -6.35 20.55
C PRO A 135 -3.12 -7.31 21.60
N ASP A 136 -2.29 -7.77 22.54
CA ASP A 136 -2.69 -8.74 23.57
C ASP A 136 -3.32 -8.02 24.78
N GLY A 137 -2.97 -6.75 25.04
CA GLY A 137 -3.48 -5.94 26.16
C GLY A 137 -4.37 -4.74 25.79
N ASN A 138 -4.40 -4.31 24.53
CA ASN A 138 -5.13 -3.11 24.09
C ASN A 138 -6.12 -3.39 22.94
N ILE A 139 -7.39 -3.02 23.12
CA ILE A 139 -8.46 -3.29 22.14
C ILE A 139 -8.27 -2.59 20.78
N ILE A 140 -7.69 -1.39 20.77
CA ILE A 140 -7.42 -0.65 19.53
C ILE A 140 -6.29 -1.34 18.77
N SER A 141 -5.17 -1.65 19.43
CA SER A 141 -4.08 -2.42 18.83
C SER A 141 -4.55 -3.81 18.37
N SER A 142 -5.40 -4.48 19.14
CA SER A 142 -5.99 -5.77 18.75
C SER A 142 -6.83 -5.66 17.47
N SER A 143 -7.61 -4.57 17.35
CA SER A 143 -8.40 -4.29 16.16
C SER A 143 -7.53 -4.02 14.93
N ILE A 144 -6.46 -3.23 15.08
CA ILE A 144 -5.51 -2.94 14.01
C ILE A 144 -4.77 -4.22 13.59
N ALA A 145 -4.27 -5.01 14.54
CA ALA A 145 -3.64 -6.30 14.26
C ALA A 145 -4.58 -7.26 13.52
N SER A 146 -5.87 -7.26 13.89
CA SER A 146 -6.88 -8.06 13.19
C SER A 146 -7.08 -7.63 11.73
N ILE A 147 -7.06 -6.31 11.48
CA ILE A 147 -7.12 -5.76 10.12
C ILE A 147 -5.86 -6.15 9.33
N GLU A 148 -4.66 -5.92 9.89
CA GLU A 148 -3.39 -6.32 9.28
C GLU A 148 -3.41 -7.81 8.89
N GLY A 149 -3.75 -8.68 9.83
CA GLY A 149 -3.83 -10.12 9.59
C GLY A 149 -4.86 -10.49 8.51
N TRP A 150 -6.04 -9.86 8.49
CA TRP A 150 -7.04 -10.12 7.46
C TRP A 150 -6.56 -9.68 6.08
N VAL A 151 -6.08 -8.44 5.95
CA VAL A 151 -5.64 -7.84 4.69
C VAL A 151 -4.49 -8.62 4.08
N PHE A 152 -3.44 -8.87 4.86
CA PHE A 152 -2.24 -9.52 4.37
C PHE A 152 -2.51 -10.99 3.97
N ARG A 153 -3.47 -11.68 4.59
CA ARG A 153 -3.92 -13.02 4.15
C ARG A 153 -4.64 -13.02 2.80
N GLN A 154 -5.21 -11.90 2.37
CA GLN A 154 -5.86 -11.79 1.06
C GLN A 154 -4.86 -11.46 -0.06
N CYS A 155 -3.65 -11.01 0.29
CA CYS A 155 -2.62 -10.71 -0.69
C CYS A 155 -2.01 -12.00 -1.24
N ASP A 156 -1.63 -11.98 -2.52
CA ASP A 156 -1.03 -13.13 -3.19
C ASP A 156 0.36 -13.44 -2.62
N ARG A 157 1.11 -12.40 -2.24
CA ARG A 157 2.36 -12.51 -1.47
C ARG A 157 2.55 -11.33 -0.52
N VAL A 158 3.27 -11.58 0.57
CA VAL A 158 3.62 -10.59 1.59
C VAL A 158 5.12 -10.58 1.82
N TYR A 159 5.72 -9.39 1.85
CA TYR A 159 7.15 -9.19 2.02
C TYR A 159 7.41 -8.32 3.24
N GLY A 160 8.44 -8.69 4.02
CA GLY A 160 8.94 -7.91 5.14
C GLY A 160 10.41 -7.55 4.96
N LEU A 161 10.78 -6.33 5.36
CA LEU A 161 12.17 -5.84 5.36
C LEU A 161 12.95 -6.21 6.63
N LYS A 162 12.28 -6.83 7.61
CA LYS A 162 12.88 -7.30 8.87
C LYS A 162 12.45 -8.73 9.11
N GLN A 163 13.40 -9.58 9.52
CA GLN A 163 13.11 -10.97 9.86
C GLN A 163 12.04 -11.06 10.96
N ARG A 164 12.14 -10.19 11.99
CA ARG A 164 11.15 -10.12 13.07
C ARG A 164 9.72 -9.87 12.58
N THR A 165 9.53 -8.99 11.61
CA THR A 165 8.23 -8.72 10.99
C THR A 165 7.69 -9.95 10.28
N VAL A 166 8.55 -10.67 9.55
CA VAL A 166 8.19 -11.94 8.89
C VAL A 166 7.83 -13.03 9.90
N ASP A 167 8.53 -13.08 11.03
CA ASP A 167 8.21 -14.01 12.11
C ASP A 167 6.83 -13.71 12.71
N TYR A 168 6.44 -12.45 12.85
CA TYR A 168 5.07 -12.09 13.26
C TYR A 168 4.03 -12.46 12.20
N PHE A 169 4.30 -12.28 10.91
CA PHE A 169 3.42 -12.75 9.85
C PHE A 169 3.14 -14.25 9.96
N LYS A 170 4.19 -15.05 10.14
CA LYS A 170 4.06 -16.51 10.24
C LYS A 170 3.40 -16.93 11.55
N ASN A 171 3.85 -16.40 12.68
CA ASN A 171 3.49 -16.92 13.99
C ASN A 171 2.22 -16.31 14.59
N ARG A 172 1.90 -15.04 14.30
CA ARG A 172 0.70 -14.38 14.83
C ARG A 172 -0.43 -14.31 13.82
N PHE A 173 -0.13 -14.20 12.53
CA PHE A 173 -1.15 -14.04 11.50
C PHE A 173 -1.36 -15.27 10.61
N ASN A 174 -0.50 -16.29 10.72
CA ASN A 174 -0.49 -17.48 9.86
C ASN A 174 -0.44 -17.13 8.37
N ILE A 175 0.47 -16.23 8.01
CA ILE A 175 0.69 -15.74 6.64
C ILE A 175 2.03 -16.27 6.15
N ASN A 176 2.05 -16.80 4.93
CA ASN A 176 3.31 -17.06 4.25
C ASN A 176 3.91 -15.73 3.77
N ALA A 177 5.01 -15.32 4.40
CA ALA A 177 5.71 -14.09 4.09
C ALA A 177 7.20 -14.32 3.87
N ASP A 178 7.78 -13.54 2.97
CA ASP A 178 9.18 -13.62 2.59
C ASP A 178 9.97 -12.47 3.21
N TYR A 179 11.14 -12.80 3.77
CA TYR A 179 12.08 -11.81 4.25
C TYR A 179 12.96 -11.35 3.09
N VAL A 180 12.94 -10.04 2.81
CA VAL A 180 13.76 -9.43 1.76
C VAL A 180 14.48 -8.22 2.35
N PRO A 181 15.78 -8.31 2.66
CA PRO A 181 16.48 -7.34 3.50
C PRO A 181 16.78 -6.00 2.83
N THR A 182 16.70 -5.93 1.50
CA THR A 182 17.12 -4.75 0.73
C THR A 182 16.07 -4.30 -0.27
N ILE A 183 16.03 -2.99 -0.53
CA ILE A 183 15.11 -2.38 -1.50
C ILE A 183 15.36 -2.93 -2.92
N ASP A 184 16.62 -3.08 -3.32
CA ASP A 184 16.98 -3.57 -4.65
C ASP A 184 16.51 -5.01 -4.89
N GLU A 185 16.70 -5.87 -3.90
CA GLU A 185 16.22 -7.25 -3.97
C GLU A 185 14.68 -7.29 -3.94
N LEU A 186 14.07 -6.48 -3.09
CA LEU A 186 12.62 -6.36 -2.99
C LEU A 186 12.02 -5.95 -4.34
N ALA A 187 12.53 -4.90 -4.97
CA ALA A 187 12.09 -4.44 -6.28
C ALA A 187 12.19 -5.53 -7.37
N ARG A 188 13.23 -6.37 -7.32
CA ARG A 188 13.37 -7.51 -8.25
C ARG A 188 12.41 -8.64 -7.95
N VAL A 189 12.13 -8.93 -6.68
CA VAL A 189 11.29 -10.08 -6.29
C VAL A 189 9.81 -9.79 -6.47
N VAL A 190 9.35 -8.56 -6.21
CA VAL A 190 7.93 -8.19 -6.31
C VAL A 190 7.40 -8.13 -7.74
N VAL A 191 8.29 -8.15 -8.73
CA VAL A 191 7.94 -8.16 -10.16
C VAL A 191 8.24 -9.48 -10.87
N LYS A 192 8.75 -10.48 -10.15
CA LYS A 192 8.79 -11.86 -10.64
C LYS A 192 7.37 -12.44 -10.71
#